data_AF-A0A949NLE3-F1
#
_entry.id   AF-A0A949NLE3-F1
#
_cell.length_a   1.000
_cell.length_b   1.000
_cell.length_c   1.000
_cell.angle_alpha   90.00
_cell.angle_beta   90.00
_cell.angle_gamma   90.00
#
_symmetry.space_group_name_H-M   'P 1'
#
loop_
_entity.id
_entity.type
_entity.pdbx_description
1 polymer ?
#
loop_
_entity_poly.entity_id
_entity_poly.type
_entity_poly.pdbx_seq_one_letter_code
_entity_poly.pdbx_strand_id
1 'polypeptide(L)'
;MIVLGKETKALAMLLSGFLLWAGAFLLIYFTQATGCSLGWQEIEVFGPLSLQRGALIVLYLLACGMHLGLIYAFGRSDTRAESAFAHQTGRALAFAALAASLFCFAGILWLTAC
;
A
#
# COMPACT_ATOMS: atom_id res chain seq x y z
N MET A 1 -12.13 22.10 22.80
CA MET A 1 -11.67 22.00 21.39
C MET A 1 -10.33 21.25 21.18
N ILE A 2 -9.52 21.00 22.22
CA ILE A 2 -8.21 20.31 22.05
C ILE A 2 -8.34 18.77 22.00
N VAL A 3 -9.42 18.21 22.56
CA VAL A 3 -9.67 16.75 22.63
C VAL A 3 -9.84 16.11 21.24
N LEU A 4 -10.50 16.80 20.30
CA LEU A 4 -10.76 16.26 18.96
C LEU A 4 -9.47 15.89 18.20
N GLY A 5 -8.43 16.70 18.32
CA GLY A 5 -7.17 16.48 17.60
C GLY A 5 -6.35 15.28 18.09
N LYS A 6 -6.54 14.84 19.33
CA LYS A 6 -5.82 13.67 19.90
C LYS A 6 -6.48 12.36 19.47
N GLU A 7 -7.81 12.31 19.53
CA GLU A 7 -8.65 11.21 19.04
C GLU A 7 -8.44 10.98 17.54
N THR A 8 -8.47 12.05 16.73
CA THR A 8 -8.26 11.95 15.27
C THR A 8 -6.87 11.42 14.93
N LYS A 9 -5.83 11.78 15.70
CA LYS A 9 -4.47 11.25 15.49
C LYS A 9 -4.39 9.76 15.78
N ALA A 10 -5.00 9.30 16.88
CA ALA A 10 -5.04 7.89 17.23
C ALA A 10 -5.81 7.09 16.15
N LEU A 11 -6.95 7.60 15.70
CA LEU A 11 -7.73 6.97 14.63
C LEU A 11 -6.94 6.92 13.31
N ALA A 12 -6.29 8.03 12.93
CA ALA A 12 -5.45 8.08 11.74
C ALA A 12 -4.29 7.08 11.81
N MET A 13 -3.66 6.92 12.99
CA MET A 13 -2.62 5.91 13.19
C MET A 13 -3.17 4.49 12.97
N LEU A 14 -4.33 4.16 13.54
CA LEU A 14 -4.95 2.85 13.39
C LEU A 14 -5.37 2.56 11.94
N LEU A 15 -5.92 3.55 11.24
CA LEU A 15 -6.45 3.38 9.89
C LEU A 15 -5.39 3.54 8.79
N SER A 16 -4.24 4.14 9.08
CA SER A 16 -3.23 4.47 8.06
C SER A 16 -2.78 3.28 7.23
N GLY A 17 -2.55 2.11 7.86
CA GLY A 17 -2.18 0.88 7.15
C GLY A 17 -3.27 0.41 6.19
N PHE A 18 -4.53 0.42 6.65
CA PHE A 18 -5.68 0.02 5.83
C PHE A 18 -5.94 1.01 4.68
N LEU A 19 -5.91 2.31 4.95
CA LEU A 19 -6.11 3.34 3.93
C LEU A 19 -5.04 3.27 2.84
N LEU A 20 -3.78 3.02 3.24
CA LEU A 20 -2.70 2.83 2.29
C LEU A 20 -2.92 1.58 1.42
N TRP A 21 -3.33 0.46 2.02
CA TRP A 21 -3.65 -0.76 1.29
C TRP A 21 -4.82 -0.55 0.32
N ALA A 22 -5.92 0.07 0.78
CA ALA A 22 -7.09 0.34 -0.04
C ALA A 22 -6.79 1.29 -1.21
N GLY A 23 -6.01 2.34 -0.95
CA GLY A 23 -5.55 3.25 -1.99
C GLY A 23 -4.66 2.56 -3.03
N ALA A 24 -3.72 1.73 -2.59
CA ALA A 24 -2.88 0.94 -3.48
C ALA A 24 -3.72 -0.03 -4.33
N PHE A 25 -4.69 -0.73 -3.71
CA PHE A 25 -5.62 -1.62 -4.41
C PHE A 25 -6.37 -0.88 -5.53
N LEU A 26 -6.99 0.25 -5.21
CA LEU A 26 -7.74 1.04 -6.18
C LEU A 26 -6.85 1.53 -7.33
N LEU A 27 -5.65 2.01 -7.02
CA LEU A 27 -4.73 2.53 -8.03
C LEU A 27 -4.24 1.41 -8.97
N ILE A 28 -3.80 0.28 -8.40
CA ILE A 28 -3.36 -0.89 -9.18
C ILE A 28 -4.50 -1.40 -10.05
N TYR A 29 -5.70 -1.57 -9.49
CA TYR A 29 -6.86 -2.06 -10.22
C TYR A 29 -7.28 -1.10 -11.34
N PHE A 30 -7.30 0.21 -11.06
CA PHE A 30 -7.59 1.24 -12.05
C PHE A 30 -6.58 1.23 -13.20
N THR A 31 -5.29 1.19 -12.89
CA THR A 31 -4.23 1.11 -13.89
C THR A 31 -4.33 -0.18 -14.70
N GLN A 32 -4.66 -1.30 -14.05
CA GLN A 32 -4.86 -2.57 -14.74
C GLN A 32 -5.99 -2.47 -15.76
N ALA A 33 -7.19 -2.06 -15.34
CA ALA A 33 -8.35 -1.94 -16.21
C ALA A 33 -8.13 -0.94 -17.36
N THR A 34 -7.52 0.21 -17.04
CA THR A 34 -7.20 1.25 -18.03
C THR A 34 -6.20 0.74 -19.05
N GLY A 35 -5.12 0.12 -18.61
CA GLY A 35 -4.09 -0.38 -19.52
C GLY A 35 -4.55 -1.54 -20.39
N CYS A 36 -5.40 -2.45 -19.88
CA CYS A 36 -6.01 -3.48 -20.73
C CYS A 36 -6.94 -2.86 -21.79
N SER A 37 -7.74 -1.84 -21.43
CA SER A 37 -8.60 -1.14 -22.39
C SER A 37 -7.81 -0.36 -23.45
N LEU A 38 -6.59 0.08 -23.13
CA LEU A 38 -5.72 0.85 -24.02
C LEU A 38 -4.69 -0.01 -24.76
N GLY A 39 -4.70 -1.34 -24.59
CA GLY A 39 -3.79 -2.24 -25.29
C GLY A 39 -2.36 -2.24 -24.75
N TRP A 40 -2.10 -1.78 -23.53
CA TRP A 40 -0.74 -1.67 -22.97
C TRP A 40 -0.04 -3.01 -22.80
N GLN A 41 -0.78 -4.12 -22.82
CA GLN A 41 -0.23 -5.47 -22.82
C GLN A 41 0.53 -5.81 -24.12
N GLU A 42 0.23 -5.14 -25.24
CA GLU A 42 0.84 -5.37 -26.56
C GLU A 42 2.10 -4.51 -26.78
N ILE A 43 2.31 -3.50 -25.93
CA ILE A 43 3.45 -2.59 -26.01
C ILE A 43 4.61 -3.18 -25.21
N GLU A 44 5.57 -3.78 -25.88
CA GLU A 44 6.81 -4.28 -25.26
C GLU A 44 7.78 -3.13 -24.98
N VAL A 45 8.28 -3.04 -23.74
CA VAL A 45 9.20 -1.95 -23.31
C VAL A 45 10.60 -2.50 -23.04
N PHE A 46 10.71 -3.67 -22.42
CA PHE A 46 11.98 -4.33 -22.12
C PHE A 46 11.88 -5.84 -22.33
N GLY A 47 12.06 -6.29 -23.57
CA GLY A 47 11.91 -7.71 -23.95
C GLY A 47 10.50 -8.21 -23.62
N PRO A 48 10.34 -9.32 -22.85
CA PRO A 48 9.03 -9.88 -22.53
C PRO A 48 8.21 -9.03 -21.54
N LEU A 49 8.72 -7.87 -21.11
CA LEU A 49 8.02 -6.97 -20.21
C LEU A 49 7.18 -5.95 -21.00
N SER A 50 5.87 -6.14 -20.99
CA SER A 50 4.92 -5.16 -21.52
C SER A 50 4.83 -3.91 -20.63
N LEU A 51 4.42 -2.79 -21.23
CA LEU A 51 4.19 -1.52 -20.55
C LEU A 51 3.23 -1.70 -19.38
N GLN A 52 2.16 -2.47 -19.60
CA GLN A 52 1.18 -2.82 -18.58
C GLN A 52 1.82 -3.46 -17.35
N ARG A 53 2.61 -4.52 -17.57
CA ARG A 53 3.23 -5.25 -16.46
C ARG A 53 4.28 -4.40 -15.76
N GLY A 54 5.06 -3.61 -16.51
CA GLY A 54 6.01 -2.67 -15.95
C GLY A 54 5.35 -1.65 -15.02
N ALA A 55 4.24 -1.03 -15.45
CA ALA A 55 3.49 -0.08 -14.65
C ALA A 55 2.96 -0.69 -13.34
N LEU A 56 2.36 -1.88 -13.42
CA LEU A 56 1.83 -2.59 -12.25
C LEU A 56 2.94 -2.99 -11.26
N ILE A 57 4.10 -3.45 -11.75
CA ILE A 57 5.26 -3.76 -10.90
C ILE A 57 5.75 -2.51 -10.18
N VAL A 58 5.87 -1.38 -10.87
CA VAL A 58 6.30 -0.11 -10.25
C VAL A 58 5.32 0.31 -9.16
N LEU A 59 4.01 0.27 -9.43
CA LEU A 59 2.99 0.60 -8.43
C LEU A 59 3.02 -0.35 -7.22
N TYR A 60 3.21 -1.65 -7.46
CA TYR A 60 3.35 -2.64 -6.40
C TYR A 60 4.58 -2.38 -5.52
N LEU A 61 5.74 -2.11 -6.12
CA LEU A 61 6.97 -1.80 -5.38
C LEU A 61 6.83 -0.50 -4.59
N LEU A 62 6.19 0.53 -5.16
CA LEU A 62 5.89 1.78 -4.46
C LEU A 62 4.97 1.54 -3.26
N ALA A 63 3.90 0.75 -3.42
CA ALA A 63 3.00 0.40 -2.33
C ALA A 63 3.74 -0.33 -1.20
N CYS A 64 4.56 -1.33 -1.53
CA CYS A 64 5.41 -2.02 -0.56
C CYS A 64 6.38 -1.06 0.15
N GLY A 65 7.02 -0.15 -0.61
CA GLY A 65 7.88 0.88 -0.06
C GLY A 65 7.16 1.82 0.91
N MET A 66 5.94 2.24 0.58
CA MET A 66 5.11 3.07 1.46
C MET A 66 4.71 2.33 2.74
N HIS A 67 4.37 1.04 2.66
CA HIS A 67 4.08 0.22 3.84
C HIS A 67 5.30 0.09 4.76
N LEU A 68 6.48 -0.18 4.19
CA LEU A 68 7.73 -0.24 4.95
C LEU A 68 8.06 1.12 5.58
N GLY A 69 7.85 2.22 4.85
CA GLY A 69 8.00 3.58 5.36
C GLY A 69 7.06 3.87 6.53
N LEU A 70 5.81 3.42 6.45
CA LEU A 70 4.83 3.57 7.52
C LEU A 70 5.22 2.76 8.77
N ILE A 71 5.62 1.50 8.60
CA ILE A 71 6.12 0.65 9.70
C ILE A 71 7.36 1.26 10.35
N TYR A 72 8.28 1.78 9.55
CA TYR A 72 9.48 2.46 10.02
C TYR A 72 9.15 3.74 10.80
N ALA A 73 8.19 4.54 10.32
CA ALA A 73 7.73 5.75 11.00
C ALA A 73 7.13 5.43 12.38
N PHE A 74 6.35 4.35 12.51
CA PHE A 74 5.94 3.85 13.81
C PHE A 74 7.15 3.42 14.65
N GLY A 75 8.14 2.72 14.08
CA GLY A 75 9.34 2.32 14.83
C GLY A 75 10.15 3.47 15.45
N ARG A 76 10.07 4.69 14.89
CA ARG A 76 10.80 5.88 15.37
C ARG A 76 10.02 6.80 16.30
N SER A 77 8.72 6.59 16.45
CA SER A 77 7.89 7.48 17.26
C SER A 77 8.08 7.17 18.75
N ASP A 78 8.48 8.18 19.52
CA ASP A 78 8.68 8.08 20.95
C ASP A 78 7.31 8.02 21.65
N THR A 79 6.93 6.83 22.13
CA THR A 79 5.57 6.58 22.61
C THR A 79 5.39 7.12 24.03
N ARG A 80 4.54 8.15 24.19
CA ARG A 80 3.96 8.50 25.50
C ARG A 80 2.97 7.41 25.94
N ALA A 81 2.87 7.17 27.25
CA ALA A 81 2.01 6.11 27.82
C ALA A 81 0.55 6.15 27.32
N GLU A 82 -0.01 7.35 27.13
CA GLU A 82 -1.40 7.53 26.67
C GLU A 82 -1.64 7.11 25.20
N SER A 83 -0.60 7.03 24.36
CA SER A 83 -0.72 6.65 22.93
C SER A 83 -0.10 5.29 22.63
N ALA A 84 0.41 4.58 23.64
CA ALA A 84 1.11 3.30 23.47
C ALA A 84 0.23 2.26 22.77
N PHE A 85 -1.05 2.18 23.15
CA PHE A 85 -2.01 1.24 22.52
C PHE A 85 -2.21 1.55 21.03
N ALA A 86 -2.59 2.78 20.68
CA ALA A 86 -2.84 3.17 19.30
C ALA A 86 -1.59 2.96 18.42
N HIS A 87 -0.41 3.19 18.98
CA HIS A 87 0.85 3.01 18.30
C HIS A 87 1.21 1.53 18.09
N GLN A 88 1.08 0.69 19.11
CA GLN A 88 1.37 -0.75 19.00
C GLN A 88 0.39 -1.45 18.05
N THR A 89 -0.91 -1.14 18.20
CA THR A 89 -1.97 -1.67 17.34
C THR A 89 -1.84 -1.13 15.91
N GLY A 90 -1.59 0.18 15.74
CA GLY A 90 -1.34 0.77 14.42
C GLY A 90 -0.15 0.16 13.70
N ARG A 91 0.94 -0.13 14.42
CA ARG A 91 2.10 -0.84 13.87
C ARG A 91 1.75 -2.27 13.45
N ALA A 92 1.02 -3.02 14.28
CA ALA A 92 0.57 -4.37 13.93
C ALA A 92 -0.35 -4.37 12.71
N LEU A 93 -1.27 -3.41 12.61
CA LEU A 93 -2.14 -3.21 11.45
C LEU A 93 -1.33 -2.83 10.20
N ALA A 94 -0.27 -2.02 10.33
CA ALA A 94 0.61 -1.71 9.21
C ALA A 94 1.37 -2.95 8.69
N PHE A 95 1.81 -3.84 9.59
CA PHE A 95 2.37 -5.14 9.19
C PHE A 95 1.34 -6.05 8.51
N ALA A 96 0.11 -6.11 9.05
CA ALA A 96 -0.97 -6.87 8.44
C ALA A 96 -1.31 -6.34 7.04
N ALA A 97 -1.33 -5.02 6.87
CA ALA A 97 -1.55 -4.37 5.58
C ALA A 97 -0.42 -4.68 4.58
N LEU A 98 0.85 -4.67 5.01
CA LEU A 98 1.97 -5.11 4.17
C LEU A 98 1.81 -6.58 3.76
N ALA A 99 1.51 -7.46 4.71
CA ALA A 99 1.32 -8.89 4.43
C ALA A 99 0.17 -9.11 3.43
N ALA A 100 -0.94 -8.38 3.60
CA ALA A 100 -2.06 -8.39 2.67
C ALA A 100 -1.66 -7.87 1.28
N SER A 101 -0.90 -6.78 1.19
CA SER A 101 -0.37 -6.26 -0.08
C SER A 101 0.52 -7.29 -0.78
N LEU A 102 1.45 -7.91 -0.06
CA LEU A 102 2.31 -8.97 -0.61
C LEU A 102 1.48 -10.14 -1.12
N PHE A 103 0.50 -10.60 -0.35
CA PHE A 103 -0.33 -11.74 -0.73
C PHE A 103 -1.26 -11.43 -1.91
N CYS A 104 -2.00 -10.31 -1.86
CA CYS A 104 -2.99 -9.95 -2.87
C CYS A 104 -2.35 -9.53 -4.20
N PHE A 105 -1.22 -8.82 -4.15
CA PHE A 105 -0.59 -8.25 -5.35
C PHE A 105 0.56 -9.11 -5.89
N ALA A 106 0.96 -10.19 -5.22
CA ALA A 106 1.98 -11.10 -5.75
C ALA A 106 1.62 -11.66 -7.13
N GLY A 107 0.32 -11.77 -7.44
CA GLY A 107 -0.15 -12.20 -8.76
C GLY A 107 0.37 -11.34 -9.92
N ILE A 108 0.68 -10.06 -9.70
CA ILE A 108 1.26 -9.15 -10.71
C ILE A 108 2.61 -9.69 -11.24
N LEU A 109 3.32 -10.48 -10.43
CA LEU A 109 4.64 -10.99 -10.77
C LEU A 109 4.59 -12.19 -11.71
N TRP A 110 3.47 -12.89 -11.86
CA TRP A 110 3.42 -14.13 -12.65
C TRP A 110 2.15 -14.36 -13.48
N LEU A 111 1.01 -13.74 -13.14
CA LEU A 111 -0.21 -13.84 -13.94
C LEU A 111 -0.15 -12.91 -15.15
N THR A 112 -0.89 -13.27 -16.18
CA THR A 112 -1.21 -12.36 -17.28
C THR A 112 -2.19 -11.32 -16.74
N ALA A 113 -1.85 -10.04 -16.90
CA ALA A 113 -2.62 -8.93 -16.31
C ALA A 113 -3.91 -8.63 -17.09
N CYS A 114 -3.99 -9.16 -18.32
CA CYS A 114 -5.15 -9.37 -19.16
C CYS A 114 -5.03 -10.84 -19.65
#